data_AF-A0A4R4LZZ6-F1
#
_entry.id   AF-A0A4R4LZZ6-F1
#
_cell.length_a   1.000
_cell.length_b   1.000
_cell.length_c   1.000
_cell.angle_alpha   90.00
_cell.angle_beta   90.00
_cell.angle_gamma   90.00
#
_symmetry.space_group_name_H-M   'P 1'
#
loop_
_entity.id
_entity.type
_entity.pdbx_description
1 polymer ?
#
loop_
_entity_poly.entity_id
_entity_poly.type
_entity_poly.pdbx_seq_one_letter_code
_entity_poly.pdbx_strand_id
1 'polypeptide(L)'
;MAINAYSGPATLVTDDGAERDATVDLFVEQEGGLKRWFGTARLDDVPPLEELRLRTPDGREGKAIITRVEYGSDEVELQGSGPPPFDFA
;
A
#
# COMPACT_ATOMS: atom_id res chain seq x y z
N MET A 1 8.55 16.05 14.74
CA MET A 1 7.54 14.97 14.63
C MET A 1 7.88 14.26 13.35
N ALA A 2 8.37 13.03 13.44
CA ALA A 2 8.60 12.24 12.23
C ALA A 2 7.23 11.82 11.70
N ILE A 3 6.91 12.22 10.48
CA ILE A 3 5.67 11.82 9.81
C ILE A 3 5.95 10.45 9.22
N ASN A 4 5.55 9.42 9.96
CA ASN A 4 5.59 8.02 9.56
C ASN A 4 4.54 7.71 8.47
N ALA A 5 4.41 8.57 7.47
CA ALA A 5 3.33 8.54 6.49
C ALA A 5 3.81 8.89 5.09
N TYR A 6 3.15 8.32 4.09
CA TYR A 6 3.33 8.64 2.68
C TYR A 6 1.97 8.82 2.03
N SER A 7 1.78 9.91 1.30
CA SER A 7 0.57 10.16 0.52
C SER A 7 0.99 10.54 -0.90
N GLY A 8 0.49 9.81 -1.90
CA GLY A 8 0.89 10.07 -3.28
C GLY A 8 0.65 8.93 -4.26
N PRO A 9 1.17 9.07 -5.49
CA PRO A 9 1.01 8.06 -6.53
C PRO A 9 1.85 6.82 -6.23
N ALA A 10 1.30 5.64 -6.46
CA ALA A 10 2.00 4.37 -6.40
C ALA A 10 1.52 3.46 -7.54
N THR A 11 2.29 2.42 -7.81
CA THR A 11 1.92 1.36 -8.74
C THR A 11 1.64 0.08 -7.97
N LEU A 12 0.47 -0.49 -8.18
CA LEU A 12 0.06 -1.79 -7.68
C LEU A 12 0.48 -2.86 -8.67
N VAL A 13 1.25 -3.85 -8.22
CA VAL A 13 1.76 -4.95 -9.03
C VAL A 13 1.21 -6.27 -8.47
N THR A 14 0.34 -6.93 -9.21
CA THR A 14 -0.23 -8.24 -8.85
C THR A 14 0.76 -9.38 -9.10
N ASP A 15 0.47 -10.59 -8.62
CA ASP A 15 1.37 -11.75 -8.74
C ASP A 15 1.56 -12.20 -10.20
N ASP A 16 0.52 -12.06 -11.03
CA ASP A 16 0.58 -12.27 -12.49
C ASP A 16 1.37 -11.18 -13.24
N GLY A 17 1.84 -10.15 -12.51
CA GLY A 17 2.66 -9.06 -13.04
C GLY A 17 1.86 -7.91 -13.66
N ALA A 18 0.53 -7.89 -13.54
CA ALA A 18 -0.24 -6.74 -13.99
C ALA A 18 0.06 -5.52 -13.11
N GLU A 19 0.30 -4.38 -13.76
CA GLU A 19 0.56 -3.10 -13.10
C GLU A 19 -0.68 -2.20 -13.21
N ARG A 20 -1.06 -1.56 -12.10
CA ARG A 20 -2.15 -0.60 -12.02
C ARG A 20 -1.68 0.66 -11.31
N ASP A 21 -2.07 1.81 -11.84
CA ASP A 21 -1.83 3.08 -11.16
C ASP A 21 -2.76 3.23 -9.95
N ALA A 22 -2.24 3.80 -8.88
CA ALA A 22 -2.95 3.99 -7.63
C ALA A 22 -2.57 5.32 -6.98
N THR A 23 -3.48 5.89 -6.20
CA THR A 23 -3.13 6.92 -5.22
C THR A 23 -3.28 6.31 -3.84
N VAL A 24 -2.27 6.46 -2.98
CA VAL A 24 -2.23 5.80 -1.68
C VAL A 24 -2.01 6.77 -0.54
N ASP A 25 -2.56 6.43 0.62
CA ASP A 25 -2.27 7.06 1.90
C ASP A 25 -1.79 5.98 2.87
N LEU A 26 -0.48 5.92 3.09
CA LEU A 26 0.21 4.90 3.87
C LEU A 26 0.75 5.46 5.18
N PHE A 27 0.79 4.62 6.20
CA PHE A 27 1.26 4.95 7.54
C PHE A 27 2.06 3.78 8.11
N VAL A 28 3.11 4.07 8.88
CA VAL A 28 3.87 3.08 9.65
C VAL A 28 3.43 3.12 11.10
N GLU A 29 3.06 1.97 11.62
CA GLU A 29 2.85 1.73 13.03
C GLU A 29 4.01 0.92 13.60
N GLN A 30 4.55 1.41 14.73
CA GLN A 30 5.57 0.72 15.50
C GLN A 30 4.95 0.30 16.83
N GLU A 31 4.60 -0.98 16.94
CA GLU A 31 4.06 -1.56 18.17
C GLU A 31 4.97 -2.70 18.63
N GLY A 32 5.49 -2.61 19.86
CA GLY A 32 6.28 -3.69 20.48
C GLY A 32 7.56 -4.11 19.74
N GLY A 33 8.11 -3.25 18.88
CA GLY A 33 9.30 -3.55 18.05
C GLY A 33 9.00 -4.16 16.69
N LEU A 34 7.72 -4.44 16.38
CA LEU A 34 7.27 -4.82 15.04
C LEU A 34 6.94 -3.55 14.26
N LYS A 35 7.54 -3.40 13.08
CA LYS A 35 7.17 -2.36 12.11
C LYS A 35 6.15 -2.95 11.15
N ARG A 36 4.93 -2.40 11.19
CA ARG A 36 3.90 -2.67 10.18
C ARG A 36 3.61 -1.37 9.45
N TRP A 37 3.18 -1.48 8.22
CA TRP A 37 2.63 -0.35 7.50
C TRP A 37 1.26 -0.73 6.95
N PHE A 38 0.37 0.24 6.89
CA PHE A 38 -1.01 0.07 6.44
C PHE A 38 -1.48 1.35 5.79
N GLY A 39 -2.62 1.32 5.12
CA GLY A 39 -3.13 2.50 4.47
C GLY A 39 -4.34 2.23 3.60
N THR A 40 -4.69 3.22 2.80
CA THR A 40 -5.69 3.08 1.74
C THR A 40 -5.04 3.23 0.37
N ALA A 41 -5.66 2.60 -0.62
CA ALA A 41 -5.33 2.79 -2.03
C ALA A 41 -6.61 3.06 -2.82
N ARG A 42 -6.54 4.04 -3.71
CA ARG A 42 -7.58 4.39 -4.66
C ARG A 42 -7.22 3.87 -6.04
N LEU A 43 -8.12 3.10 -6.65
CA LEU A 43 -7.90 2.28 -7.84
C LEU A 43 -9.09 2.34 -8.79
N ASP A 44 -8.84 2.52 -10.08
CA ASP A 44 -9.90 2.49 -11.10
C ASP A 44 -10.56 1.10 -11.23
N ASP A 45 -9.81 0.03 -10.92
CA ASP A 45 -10.26 -1.36 -10.92
C ASP A 45 -9.63 -2.12 -9.75
N VAL A 46 -10.47 -2.60 -8.83
CA VAL A 46 -10.03 -3.30 -7.63
C VAL A 46 -9.63 -4.74 -8.00
N PRO A 47 -8.37 -5.15 -7.78
CA PRO A 47 -7.96 -6.52 -8.01
C PRO A 47 -8.69 -7.51 -7.08
N PRO A 48 -8.71 -8.81 -7.41
CA PRO A 48 -9.06 -9.84 -6.43
C PRO A 48 -8.22 -9.70 -5.15
N LEU A 49 -8.78 -10.12 -4.02
CA LEU A 49 -8.16 -10.08 -2.69
C LEU A 49 -6.92 -11.01 -2.64
N GLU A 50 -5.79 -10.52 -3.11
CA GLU A 50 -4.55 -11.27 -3.24
C GLU A 50 -3.36 -10.52 -2.62
N GLU A 51 -2.25 -11.24 -2.44
CA GLU A 51 -0.95 -10.61 -2.20
C GLU A 51 -0.55 -9.77 -3.42
N LEU A 52 -0.07 -8.58 -3.15
CA LEU A 52 0.34 -7.61 -4.15
C LEU A 52 1.62 -6.90 -3.69
N ARG A 53 2.28 -6.26 -4.64
CA ARG A 53 3.40 -5.37 -4.37
C ARG A 53 2.98 -3.94 -4.63
N LEU A 54 3.26 -3.08 -3.67
CA LEU A 54 3.11 -1.64 -3.82
C LEU A 54 4.48 -1.05 -4.16
N ARG A 55 4.57 -0.40 -5.32
CA ARG A 55 5.78 0.28 -5.78
C ARG A 55 5.58 1.80 -5.73
N THR A 56 6.45 2.51 -5.03
CA THR A 56 6.46 3.97 -4.99
C THR A 56 7.26 4.56 -6.15
N PRO A 57 7.13 5.86 -6.47
CA PRO A 57 7.81 6.48 -7.62
C PRO A 57 9.34 6.49 -7.53
N ASP A 58 9.90 6.33 -6.34
CA ASP A 58 11.34 6.18 -6.12
C ASP A 58 11.84 4.74 -6.38
N GLY A 59 10.94 3.84 -6.80
CA GLY A 59 11.24 2.46 -7.18
C GLY A 59 11.28 1.47 -6.03
N ARG A 60 10.96 1.89 -4.80
CA ARG A 60 10.87 0.96 -3.65
C ARG A 60 9.61 0.13 -3.73
N GLU A 61 9.72 -1.12 -3.28
CA GLU A 61 8.62 -2.08 -3.29
C GLU A 61 8.35 -2.63 -1.91
N GLY A 62 7.07 -2.80 -1.58
CA GLY A 62 6.59 -3.38 -0.34
C GLY A 62 5.49 -4.39 -0.64
N LYS A 63 5.52 -5.54 0.04
CA LYS A 63 4.44 -6.53 -0.07
C LYS A 63 3.25 -6.09 0.77
N ALA A 64 2.05 -6.16 0.21
CA ALA A 64 0.81 -5.88 0.92
C ALA A 64 -0.28 -6.86 0.52
N ILE A 65 -1.34 -6.88 1.32
CA ILE A 65 -2.61 -7.54 1.04
C ILE A 65 -3.73 -6.52 1.11
N ILE A 66 -4.80 -6.73 0.34
CA ILE A 66 -6.05 -5.99 0.51
C ILE A 66 -6.81 -6.61 1.67
N THR A 67 -7.05 -5.84 2.73
CA THR A 67 -7.78 -6.30 3.93
C THR A 67 -9.26 -5.97 3.87
N ARG A 68 -9.63 -4.92 3.13
CA ARG A 68 -11.02 -4.51 2.93
C ARG A 68 -11.20 -3.83 1.58
N VAL A 69 -12.34 -4.11 0.96
CA VAL A 69 -12.84 -3.40 -0.22
C VAL A 69 -14.16 -2.74 0.18
N GLU A 70 -14.28 -1.44 -0.03
CA GLU A 70 -15.55 -0.75 0.21
C GLU A 70 -16.46 -0.90 -1.03
N TYR A 71 -17.60 -1.58 -0.85
CA TYR A 71 -18.53 -1.84 -1.95
C TYR A 71 -19.07 -0.53 -2.54
N GLY A 72 -18.84 -0.33 -3.84
CA GLY A 72 -19.24 0.88 -4.56
C GLY A 72 -18.25 2.04 -4.48
N SER A 73 -17.06 1.80 -3.91
CA SER A 73 -15.94 2.74 -3.87
C SER A 73 -14.75 2.17 -4.65
N ASP A 74 -13.94 3.07 -5.18
CA ASP A 74 -12.62 2.82 -5.75
C ASP A 74 -11.51 2.74 -4.68
N GLU A 75 -11.87 2.79 -3.39
CA GLU A 75 -10.94 2.73 -2.26
C GLU A 75 -10.86 1.34 -1.61
N VAL A 76 -9.64 0.90 -1.30
CA VAL A 76 -9.33 -0.35 -0.59
C VAL A 76 -8.39 -0.10 0.58
N GLU A 77 -8.54 -0.89 1.64
CA GLU A 77 -7.59 -0.91 2.76
C GLU A 77 -6.46 -1.90 2.46
N LEU A 78 -5.23 -1.46 2.72
CA LEU A 78 -4.00 -2.22 2.53
C LEU A 78 -3.33 -2.49 3.87
N GLN A 79 -2.81 -3.70 4.03
CA GLN A 79 -1.88 -4.03 5.09
C GLN A 79 -0.58 -4.58 4.51
N GLY A 80 0.51 -3.89 4.83
CA GLY A 80 1.86 -4.23 4.43
C GLY A 80 2.53 -5.24 5.33
N SER A 81 3.44 -6.00 4.73
CA SER A 81 4.38 -6.89 5.44
C SER A 81 5.82 -6.46 5.17
N GLY A 82 6.67 -6.57 6.20
CA GLY A 82 8.08 -6.18 6.10
C GLY A 82 8.30 -4.67 6.08
N PRO A 83 9.42 -4.19 5.50
CA PRO A 83 9.74 -2.76 5.47
C PRO A 83 8.72 -1.99 4.61
N PRO A 84 8.39 -0.74 5.00
CA PRO A 84 7.54 0.11 4.18
C PRO A 84 8.23 0.47 2.85
N PRO A 85 7.48 0.59 1.74
CA PRO A 85 8.01 1.04 0.46
C PRO A 85 8.30 2.54 0.41
N PHE A 86 8.34 3.26 1.53
CA PHE A 86 8.53 4.71 1.56
C PHE A 86 9.50 5.09 2.69
N ASP A 87 10.29 6.14 2.46
CA ASP A 87 10.96 6.82 3.55
C ASP A 87 9.95 7.67 4.34
N PHE A 88 10.19 7.76 5.63
CA PHE A 88 9.53 8.68 6.53
C PHE A 88 10.60 9.60 7.11
N ALA A 89 10.32 10.91 7.09
CA ALA A 89 11.18 11.94 7.69
C ALA A 89 10.78 12.19 9.14
#